data_AF-A0A7S4WCH0-F1
#
_entry.id   AF-A0A7S4WCH0-F1
#
_cell.length_a   1.000
_cell.length_b   1.000
_cell.length_c   1.000
_cell.angle_alpha   90.00
_cell.angle_beta   90.00
_cell.angle_gamma   90.00
#
_symmetry.space_group_name_H-M   'P 1'
#
loop_
_entity.id
_entity.type
_entity.pdbx_description
1 polymer ?
#
loop_
_entity_poly.entity_id
_entity_poly.type
_entity_poly.pdbx_seq_one_letter_code
_entity_poly.pdbx_strand_id
1 'polypeptide(L)'
;GVHFGSSRASVAALRAPAGGAQLRMATARRNLDEALRSVQGLRTVPEHAREEAEERTWEQLRQALREARMQPLALSCVPEGEAAATLRFLAAWAAKRRVLRAKVAEGLRVLFGDAGWLRAARGDAELLASLEPLLPVPERPLPARAGPGPSGAPAEGGGCQPEAPAPEDSALRREVRGALELLTSALEALRRFDWAFPPESSQNTDRDGAVDAFRNLFLGISRLSVAARRAGTDRARKGQIALALEAHSADWPGVLRFLADLHRHRRVFSSQVSSVVAKLTELSPAFEHVLEEAPEAELLGPSAAAAAGAGPEPAAAAASRATEASPPAAALPERARAERAVF
;
A
#
# COMPACT_ATOMS: atom_id res chain seq x y z
N GLY A 1 20.41 25.56 -60.46
CA GLY A 1 20.84 25.48 -59.06
C GLY A 1 19.70 24.90 -58.26
N VAL A 2 19.85 23.67 -57.80
CA VAL A 2 18.82 22.97 -57.01
C VAL A 2 19.34 22.87 -55.58
N HIS A 3 18.59 23.46 -54.66
CA HIS A 3 18.98 23.64 -53.27
C HIS A 3 18.91 22.34 -52.46
N PHE A 4 19.97 22.12 -51.68
CA PHE A 4 20.09 21.19 -50.57
C PHE A 4 18.94 21.33 -49.56
N GLY A 5 18.30 20.21 -49.23
CA GLY A 5 17.37 20.08 -48.11
C GLY A 5 17.69 18.83 -47.29
N SER A 6 18.87 18.80 -46.66
CA SER A 6 19.30 17.72 -45.79
C SER A 6 18.57 17.80 -44.45
N SER A 7 17.38 17.20 -44.40
CA SER A 7 16.57 17.08 -43.19
C SER A 7 17.16 15.99 -42.28
N ARG A 8 18.17 16.35 -41.49
CA ARG A 8 18.62 15.56 -40.34
C ARG A 8 17.61 15.77 -39.21
N ALA A 9 16.51 15.03 -39.26
CA ALA A 9 15.61 14.88 -38.12
C ALA A 9 16.36 14.13 -37.01
N SER A 10 16.63 14.85 -35.93
CA SER A 10 17.24 14.37 -34.70
C SER A 10 16.56 13.11 -34.16
N VAL A 11 17.22 11.97 -34.31
CA VAL A 11 16.98 10.77 -33.50
C VAL A 11 17.64 11.00 -32.13
N ALA A 12 17.11 11.96 -31.37
CA ALA A 12 17.41 12.11 -29.95
C ALA A 12 16.33 11.33 -29.18
N ALA A 13 16.35 10.00 -29.36
CA ALA A 13 15.60 9.09 -28.51
C ALA A 13 16.22 9.18 -27.11
N LEU A 14 15.59 9.99 -26.26
CA LEU A 14 15.83 10.10 -24.84
C LEU A 14 15.72 8.70 -24.20
N ARG A 15 16.86 8.01 -24.08
CA ARG A 15 17.02 6.84 -23.21
C ARG A 15 16.74 7.30 -21.79
N ALA A 16 15.53 7.06 -21.30
CA ALA A 16 15.23 7.13 -19.88
C ALA A 16 16.23 6.23 -19.10
N PRO A 17 16.71 6.65 -17.93
CA PRO A 17 17.78 5.94 -17.23
C PRO A 17 17.27 4.61 -16.69
N ALA A 18 17.69 3.51 -17.32
CA ALA A 18 17.46 2.13 -16.88
C ALA A 18 17.93 1.85 -15.43
N GLY A 19 18.72 2.75 -14.82
CA GLY A 19 19.25 2.61 -13.47
C GLY A 19 18.19 2.58 -12.36
N GLY A 20 17.04 3.24 -12.53
CA GLY A 20 16.01 3.29 -11.48
C GLY A 20 15.30 1.96 -11.22
N ALA A 21 15.15 1.12 -12.25
CA ALA A 21 14.56 -0.22 -12.10
C ALA A 21 15.57 -1.20 -11.47
N GLN A 22 16.82 -1.16 -11.91
CA GLN A 22 17.89 -2.01 -11.38
C GLN A 22 18.15 -1.73 -9.90
N LEU A 23 18.18 -0.46 -9.49
CA LEU A 23 18.37 -0.09 -8.09
C LEU A 23 17.23 -0.63 -7.21
N ARG A 24 15.97 -0.46 -7.64
CA ARG A 24 14.80 -0.97 -6.91
C ARG A 24 14.81 -2.50 -6.78
N MET A 25 15.19 -3.21 -7.84
CA MET A 25 15.36 -4.66 -7.81
C MET A 25 16.47 -5.09 -6.84
N ALA A 26 17.62 -4.41 -6.86
CA ALA A 26 18.73 -4.70 -5.96
C ALA A 26 18.37 -4.46 -4.49
N THR A 27 17.63 -3.38 -4.19
CA THR A 27 17.11 -3.12 -2.83
C THR A 27 16.13 -4.19 -2.40
N ALA A 28 15.13 -4.52 -3.23
CA ALA A 28 14.16 -5.56 -2.91
C ALA A 28 14.82 -6.92 -2.67
N ARG A 29 15.85 -7.25 -3.47
CA ARG A 29 16.63 -8.46 -3.30
C ARG A 29 17.39 -8.47 -1.98
N ARG A 30 18.12 -7.40 -1.67
CA ARG A 30 18.86 -7.28 -0.41
C ARG A 30 17.93 -7.45 0.80
N ASN A 31 16.76 -6.82 0.77
CA ASN A 31 15.77 -6.89 1.85
C ASN A 31 15.19 -8.31 2.00
N LEU A 32 14.97 -9.01 0.89
CA LEU A 32 14.61 -10.43 0.93
C LEU A 32 15.72 -11.28 1.55
N ASP A 33 16.96 -11.14 1.08
CA ASP A 33 18.10 -11.90 1.59
C ASP A 33 18.35 -11.66 3.09
N GLU A 34 18.07 -10.45 3.59
CA GLU A 34 18.12 -10.14 5.02
C GLU A 34 17.00 -10.83 5.81
N ALA A 35 15.77 -10.81 5.31
CA ALA A 35 14.65 -11.53 5.92
C ALA A 35 14.87 -13.05 5.93
N LEU A 36 15.43 -13.63 4.85
CA LEU A 36 15.76 -15.06 4.78
C LEU A 36 16.84 -15.43 5.81
N ARG A 37 17.89 -14.62 5.94
CA ARG A 37 18.92 -14.80 6.99
C ARG A 37 18.34 -14.70 8.39
N SER A 38 17.41 -13.77 8.62
CA SER A 38 16.68 -13.62 9.89
C SER A 38 15.91 -14.90 10.25
N VAL A 39 15.20 -15.51 9.29
CA VAL A 39 14.51 -16.79 9.46
C VAL A 39 15.49 -17.92 9.84
N GLN A 40 16.64 -18.01 9.17
CA GLN A 40 17.64 -19.03 9.50
C GLN A 40 18.21 -18.83 10.91
N GLY A 41 18.42 -17.57 11.31
CA GLY A 41 18.93 -17.19 12.62
C GLY A 41 18.00 -17.55 13.79
N LEU A 42 16.70 -17.72 13.55
CA LEU A 42 15.74 -18.11 14.61
C LEU A 42 16.10 -19.43 15.30
N ARG A 43 16.84 -20.32 14.62
CA ARG A 43 17.29 -21.60 15.20
C ARG A 43 18.30 -21.44 16.33
N THR A 44 19.02 -20.31 16.36
CA THR A 44 20.06 -20.03 17.37
C THR A 44 19.55 -19.11 18.47
N VAL A 45 18.32 -18.60 18.37
CA VAL A 45 17.73 -17.71 19.37
C VAL A 45 17.31 -18.53 20.59
N PRO A 46 17.70 -18.14 21.81
CA PRO A 46 17.28 -18.84 23.01
C PRO A 46 15.76 -18.74 23.21
N GLU A 47 15.16 -19.76 23.81
CA GLU A 47 13.70 -19.93 23.88
C GLU A 47 12.97 -18.73 24.48
N HIS A 48 13.51 -18.12 25.54
CA HIS A 48 12.93 -16.95 26.20
C HIS A 48 12.86 -15.69 25.32
N ALA A 49 13.71 -15.58 24.29
CA ALA A 49 13.74 -14.46 23.34
C ALA A 49 13.11 -14.82 21.98
N ARG A 50 12.65 -16.07 21.82
CA ARG A 50 12.23 -16.61 20.53
C ARG A 50 10.99 -15.93 19.99
N GLU A 51 10.00 -15.64 20.84
CA GLU A 51 8.76 -15.02 20.39
C GLU A 51 8.97 -13.62 19.82
N GLU A 52 9.77 -12.80 20.50
CA GLU A 52 10.08 -11.45 20.03
C GLU A 52 10.90 -11.49 18.73
N ALA A 53 11.86 -12.41 18.63
CA ALA A 53 12.62 -12.63 17.41
C ALA A 53 11.73 -13.07 16.24
N GLU A 54 10.82 -14.03 16.45
CA GLU A 54 9.86 -14.47 15.44
C GLU A 54 8.96 -13.31 14.95
N GLU A 55 8.52 -12.43 15.86
CA GLU A 55 7.72 -11.25 15.51
C GLU A 55 8.51 -10.24 14.65
N ARG A 56 9.77 -9.95 15.04
CA ARG A 56 10.66 -9.09 14.24
C ARG A 56 10.96 -9.69 12.87
N THR A 57 11.25 -10.99 12.81
CA THR A 57 11.48 -11.72 11.55
C THR A 57 10.25 -11.69 10.65
N TRP A 58 9.04 -11.87 11.21
CA TRP A 58 7.80 -11.76 10.46
C TRP A 58 7.61 -10.37 9.86
N GLU A 59 7.85 -9.30 10.62
CA GLU A 59 7.71 -7.94 10.09
C GLU A 59 8.73 -7.61 8.98
N GLN A 60 9.98 -8.06 9.14
CA GLN A 60 11.01 -7.97 8.10
C GLN A 60 10.58 -8.72 6.83
N LEU A 61 10.13 -9.97 6.99
CA LEU A 61 9.67 -10.78 5.87
C LEU A 61 8.46 -10.17 5.18
N ARG A 62 7.49 -9.64 5.94
CA ARG A 62 6.31 -8.97 5.39
C ARG A 62 6.69 -7.75 4.56
N GLN A 63 7.65 -6.95 5.04
CA GLN A 63 8.16 -5.80 4.28
C GLN A 63 8.87 -6.26 3.00
N ALA A 64 9.74 -7.26 3.07
CA ALA A 64 10.42 -7.82 1.91
C ALA A 64 9.43 -8.38 0.86
N LEU A 65 8.36 -9.05 1.30
CA LEU A 65 7.32 -9.59 0.42
C LEU A 65 6.52 -8.49 -0.30
N ARG A 66 6.28 -7.35 0.36
CA ARG A 66 5.65 -6.18 -0.29
C ARG A 66 6.52 -5.63 -1.41
N GLU A 67 7.83 -5.59 -1.21
CA GLU A 67 8.78 -5.14 -2.22
C GLU A 67 8.94 -6.16 -3.36
N ALA A 68 9.04 -7.45 -3.02
CA ALA A 68 9.07 -8.55 -3.97
C ALA A 68 7.80 -8.62 -4.84
N ARG A 69 6.63 -8.25 -4.30
CA ARG A 69 5.39 -8.11 -5.08
C ARG A 69 5.51 -7.05 -6.18
N MET A 70 6.30 -6.00 -5.96
CA MET A 70 6.58 -4.96 -6.94
C MET A 70 7.73 -5.32 -7.87
N GLN A 71 8.63 -6.20 -7.42
CA GLN A 71 9.81 -6.67 -8.16
C GLN A 71 9.89 -8.20 -8.11
N PRO A 72 9.07 -8.93 -8.90
CA PRO A 72 8.99 -10.40 -8.81
C PRO A 72 10.33 -11.10 -9.04
N LEU A 73 11.22 -10.49 -9.83
CA LEU A 73 12.56 -11.01 -10.08
C LEU A 73 13.43 -11.10 -8.80
N ALA A 74 13.10 -10.35 -7.74
CA ALA A 74 13.80 -10.46 -6.46
C ALA A 74 13.67 -11.86 -5.83
N LEU A 75 12.56 -12.57 -6.13
CA LEU A 75 12.30 -13.93 -5.65
C LEU A 75 13.07 -15.00 -6.43
N SER A 76 13.56 -14.68 -7.63
CA SER A 76 14.30 -15.62 -8.47
C SER A 76 15.67 -15.91 -7.83
N CYS A 77 16.25 -17.10 -7.97
CA CYS A 77 17.58 -17.43 -7.38
C CYS A 77 17.64 -17.51 -5.83
N VAL A 78 16.53 -17.81 -5.14
CA VAL A 78 16.59 -18.22 -3.72
C VAL A 78 16.93 -19.72 -3.65
N PRO A 79 17.93 -20.15 -2.85
CA PRO A 79 18.22 -21.56 -2.67
C PRO A 79 17.02 -22.33 -2.12
N GLU A 80 16.79 -23.55 -2.61
CA GLU A 80 15.61 -24.35 -2.26
C GLU A 80 15.50 -24.62 -0.74
N GLY A 81 16.63 -24.84 -0.07
CA GLY A 81 16.68 -25.01 1.39
C GLY A 81 16.26 -23.77 2.18
N GLU A 82 16.62 -22.57 1.69
CA GLU A 82 16.21 -21.31 2.31
C GLU A 82 14.73 -21.06 2.10
N ALA A 83 14.24 -21.26 0.86
CA ALA A 83 12.83 -21.15 0.55
C ALA A 83 11.99 -22.10 1.42
N ALA A 84 12.38 -23.38 1.54
CA ALA A 84 11.69 -24.36 2.37
C ALA A 84 11.69 -23.98 3.86
N ALA A 85 12.80 -23.44 4.39
CA ALA A 85 12.86 -22.97 5.77
C ALA A 85 11.91 -21.78 6.03
N THR A 86 11.86 -20.82 5.11
CA THR A 86 10.93 -19.69 5.18
C THR A 86 9.47 -20.14 5.09
N LEU A 87 9.15 -21.08 4.21
CA LEU A 87 7.81 -21.64 4.12
C LEU A 87 7.38 -22.36 5.41
N ARG A 88 8.29 -23.14 6.04
CA ARG A 88 8.02 -23.77 7.36
C ARG A 88 7.78 -22.74 8.44
N PHE A 89 8.58 -21.67 8.47
CA PHE A 89 8.38 -20.56 9.41
C PHE A 89 6.99 -19.93 9.22
N LEU A 90 6.58 -19.63 7.99
CA LEU A 90 5.26 -19.06 7.69
C LEU A 90 4.11 -19.99 8.12
N ALA A 91 4.23 -21.29 7.85
CA ALA A 91 3.23 -22.28 8.27
C ALA A 91 3.09 -22.33 9.80
N ALA A 92 4.21 -22.42 10.52
CA ALA A 92 4.24 -22.43 11.98
C ALA A 92 3.69 -21.12 12.57
N TRP A 93 4.08 -19.97 12.00
CA TRP A 93 3.62 -18.66 12.44
C TRP A 93 2.10 -18.49 12.29
N ALA A 94 1.54 -18.92 11.15
CA ALA A 94 0.11 -18.90 10.88
C ALA A 94 -0.69 -19.88 11.75
N ALA A 95 -0.08 -21.01 12.15
CA ALA A 95 -0.67 -21.93 13.12
C ALA A 95 -0.70 -21.32 14.53
N LYS A 96 0.41 -20.68 14.94
CA LYS A 96 0.56 -20.01 16.25
C LYS A 96 -0.35 -18.79 16.39
N ARG A 97 -0.46 -17.94 15.35
CA ARG A 97 -1.21 -16.67 15.38
C ARG A 97 -2.34 -16.66 14.34
N ARG A 98 -3.50 -17.21 14.72
CA ARG A 98 -4.68 -17.33 13.82
C ARG A 98 -5.12 -16.01 13.20
N VAL A 99 -5.01 -14.89 13.94
CA VAL A 99 -5.36 -13.54 13.46
C VAL A 99 -4.48 -13.07 12.29
N LEU A 100 -3.30 -13.67 12.10
CA LEU A 100 -2.37 -13.34 11.01
C LEU A 100 -2.50 -14.27 9.81
N ARG A 101 -3.36 -15.30 9.86
CA ARG A 101 -3.50 -16.29 8.76
C ARG A 101 -3.77 -15.65 7.41
N ALA A 102 -4.68 -14.67 7.34
CA ALA A 102 -4.98 -13.97 6.09
C ALA A 102 -3.76 -13.24 5.51
N LYS A 103 -2.94 -12.61 6.37
CA LYS A 103 -1.72 -11.91 5.96
C LYS A 103 -0.63 -12.89 5.51
N VAL A 104 -0.47 -14.01 6.21
CA VAL A 104 0.46 -15.08 5.78
C VAL A 104 0.03 -15.68 4.45
N ALA A 105 -1.26 -15.94 4.26
CA ALA A 105 -1.82 -16.43 3.00
C ALA A 105 -1.54 -15.46 1.82
N GLU A 106 -1.67 -14.15 2.03
CA GLU A 106 -1.29 -13.16 1.03
C GLU A 106 0.22 -13.22 0.71
N GLY A 107 1.07 -13.36 1.72
CA GLY A 107 2.51 -13.53 1.54
C GLY A 107 2.85 -14.80 0.74
N LEU A 108 2.21 -15.92 1.04
CA LEU A 108 2.38 -17.18 0.31
C LEU A 108 1.99 -17.05 -1.17
N ARG A 109 0.96 -16.26 -1.51
CA ARG A 109 0.61 -15.99 -2.92
C ARG A 109 1.71 -15.25 -3.68
N VAL A 110 2.40 -14.32 -3.01
CA VAL A 110 3.53 -13.61 -3.61
C VAL A 110 4.68 -14.57 -3.87
N LEU A 111 5.04 -15.39 -2.87
CA LEU A 111 6.11 -16.39 -2.98
C LEU A 111 5.82 -17.42 -4.08
N PHE A 112 4.61 -17.97 -4.11
CA PHE A 112 4.18 -18.95 -5.11
C PHE A 112 3.91 -18.39 -6.50
N GLY A 113 4.08 -17.07 -6.68
CA GLY A 113 4.24 -16.49 -8.01
C GLY A 113 5.56 -16.94 -8.69
N ASP A 114 6.53 -17.42 -7.92
CA ASP A 114 7.81 -17.94 -8.43
C ASP A 114 7.89 -19.47 -8.36
N ALA A 115 8.44 -20.08 -9.43
CA ALA A 115 8.50 -21.53 -9.58
C ALA A 115 9.54 -22.20 -8.65
N GLY A 116 10.57 -21.49 -8.20
CA GLY A 116 11.53 -21.99 -7.22
C GLY A 116 10.88 -22.25 -5.87
N TRP A 117 10.04 -21.32 -5.40
CA TRP A 117 9.30 -21.46 -4.14
C TRP A 117 8.27 -22.58 -4.18
N LEU A 118 7.58 -22.75 -5.31
CA LEU A 118 6.66 -23.89 -5.51
C LEU A 118 7.39 -25.23 -5.52
N ARG A 119 8.59 -25.31 -6.11
CA ARG A 119 9.42 -26.53 -6.08
C ARG A 119 9.84 -26.86 -4.65
N ALA A 120 10.34 -25.87 -3.90
CA ALA A 120 10.71 -26.03 -2.50
C ALA A 120 9.55 -26.55 -1.63
N ALA A 121 8.33 -26.04 -1.85
CA ALA A 121 7.13 -26.53 -1.16
C ALA A 121 6.79 -27.99 -1.52
N ARG A 122 6.95 -28.37 -2.80
CA ARG A 122 6.64 -29.71 -3.30
C ARG A 122 7.70 -30.76 -2.94
N GLY A 123 8.93 -30.34 -2.68
CA GLY A 123 10.02 -31.22 -2.26
C GLY A 123 9.85 -31.81 -0.86
N ASP A 124 8.90 -31.30 -0.07
CA ASP A 124 8.59 -31.75 1.29
C ASP A 124 7.07 -31.91 1.46
N ALA A 125 6.60 -33.15 1.57
CA ALA A 125 5.18 -33.47 1.67
C ALA A 125 4.54 -32.96 2.97
N GLU A 126 5.28 -32.97 4.08
CA GLU A 126 4.78 -32.49 5.38
C GLU A 126 4.63 -30.96 5.36
N LEU A 127 5.60 -30.27 4.76
CA LEU A 127 5.51 -28.83 4.53
C LEU A 127 4.29 -28.50 3.68
N LEU A 128 4.07 -29.21 2.57
CA LEU A 128 2.94 -28.96 1.69
C LEU A 128 1.60 -29.13 2.42
N ALA A 129 1.45 -30.21 3.20
CA ALA A 129 0.26 -30.45 4.02
C ALA A 129 0.02 -29.34 5.06
N SER A 130 1.09 -28.79 5.65
CA SER A 130 0.98 -27.67 6.60
C SER A 130 0.57 -26.34 5.94
N LEU A 131 0.87 -26.17 4.64
CA LEU A 131 0.56 -24.95 3.88
C LEU A 131 -0.83 -25.01 3.21
N GLU A 132 -1.33 -26.20 2.91
CA GLU A 132 -2.64 -26.43 2.30
C GLU A 132 -3.79 -25.62 2.96
N PRO A 133 -3.97 -25.61 4.30
CA PRO A 133 -5.05 -24.84 4.93
C PRO A 133 -4.86 -23.31 4.86
N LEU A 134 -3.67 -22.84 4.50
CA LEU A 134 -3.35 -21.42 4.33
C LEU A 134 -3.49 -20.95 2.88
N LEU A 135 -3.45 -21.89 1.94
CA LEU A 135 -3.66 -21.58 0.55
C LEU A 135 -5.14 -21.29 0.32
N PRO A 136 -5.50 -20.20 -0.38
CA PRO A 136 -6.89 -20.03 -0.78
C PRO A 136 -7.30 -21.26 -1.58
N VAL A 137 -8.48 -21.82 -1.25
CA VAL A 137 -9.10 -22.87 -2.08
C VAL A 137 -9.11 -22.31 -3.50
N PRO A 138 -8.34 -22.90 -4.43
CA PRO A 138 -8.28 -22.35 -5.75
C PRO A 138 -9.64 -22.64 -6.41
N GLU A 139 -10.47 -21.62 -6.60
CA GLU A 139 -11.68 -21.73 -7.45
C GLU A 139 -11.34 -22.18 -8.88
N ARG A 140 -10.05 -22.13 -9.24
CA ARG A 140 -9.53 -22.65 -10.49
C ARG A 140 -8.40 -23.64 -10.21
N PRO A 141 -8.57 -24.95 -10.44
CA PRO A 141 -7.52 -25.93 -10.22
C PRO A 141 -6.24 -25.46 -10.89
N LEU A 142 -5.16 -25.37 -10.10
CA LEU A 142 -3.81 -25.13 -10.60
C LEU A 142 -3.63 -26.05 -11.81
N PRO A 143 -3.24 -25.53 -12.99
CA PRO A 143 -3.06 -26.39 -14.15
C PRO A 143 -2.09 -27.48 -13.72
N ALA A 144 -2.58 -28.73 -13.74
CA ALA A 144 -1.78 -29.92 -13.57
C ALA A 144 -0.78 -29.88 -14.72
N ARG A 145 0.34 -29.21 -14.50
CA ARG A 145 1.32 -28.97 -15.55
C ARG A 145 1.89 -30.35 -15.84
N ALA A 146 1.53 -30.80 -17.03
CA ALA A 146 1.79 -32.10 -17.61
C ALA A 146 3.23 -32.54 -17.35
N GLY A 147 3.36 -33.87 -17.19
CA GLY A 147 4.59 -34.55 -16.85
C GLY A 147 5.76 -34.33 -17.83
N PRO A 148 6.86 -35.08 -17.64
CA PRO A 148 8.08 -34.93 -18.42
C PRO A 148 7.80 -35.24 -19.90
N GLY A 149 7.60 -34.18 -20.70
CA GLY A 149 7.48 -34.28 -22.14
C GLY A 149 8.85 -34.57 -22.76
N PRO A 150 8.95 -35.55 -23.67
CA PRO A 150 10.22 -35.96 -24.28
C PRO A 150 10.81 -34.86 -25.16
N SER A 151 12.11 -34.70 -25.04
CA SER A 151 12.98 -33.91 -25.90
C SER A 151 12.83 -34.34 -27.37
N GLY A 152 12.47 -33.41 -28.26
CA GLY A 152 12.38 -33.71 -29.68
C GLY A 152 11.96 -32.55 -30.58
N ALA A 153 12.95 -32.06 -31.35
CA ALA A 153 12.87 -31.36 -32.64
C ALA A 153 12.66 -29.82 -32.70
N PRO A 154 13.47 -29.12 -33.52
CA PRO A 154 13.32 -27.70 -33.82
C PRO A 154 12.39 -27.51 -35.03
N ALA A 155 11.41 -26.62 -34.91
CA ALA A 155 10.62 -26.14 -36.04
C ALA A 155 10.59 -24.61 -36.02
N GLU A 156 11.31 -24.03 -36.96
CA GLU A 156 11.24 -22.64 -37.35
C GLU A 156 9.82 -22.32 -37.82
N GLY A 157 9.17 -21.37 -37.15
CA GLY A 157 7.82 -20.94 -37.49
C GLY A 157 7.57 -19.57 -36.87
N GLY A 158 7.98 -18.53 -37.59
CA GLY A 158 7.80 -17.12 -37.24
C GLY A 158 6.32 -16.75 -37.17
N GLY A 159 5.70 -16.99 -36.02
CA GLY A 159 4.40 -16.45 -35.65
C GLY A 159 4.60 -15.14 -34.89
N CYS A 160 4.10 -14.05 -35.48
CA CYS A 160 3.99 -12.73 -34.86
C CYS A 160 3.28 -12.88 -33.50
N GLN A 161 4.05 -12.94 -32.40
CA GLN A 161 3.46 -12.99 -31.08
C GLN A 161 2.87 -11.61 -30.76
N PRO A 162 1.61 -11.54 -30.29
CA PRO A 162 1.03 -10.28 -29.83
C PRO A 162 1.90 -9.73 -28.71
N GLU A 163 2.50 -8.58 -28.98
CA GLU A 163 3.37 -7.85 -28.07
C GLU A 163 2.64 -7.65 -26.74
N ALA A 164 3.13 -8.32 -25.70
CA ALA A 164 2.51 -8.28 -24.38
C ALA A 164 2.46 -6.80 -23.92
N PRO A 165 1.32 -6.32 -23.40
CA PRO A 165 1.17 -4.91 -23.02
C PRO A 165 2.26 -4.51 -22.03
N ALA A 166 2.86 -3.34 -22.27
CA ALA A 166 4.00 -2.86 -21.50
C ALA A 166 3.72 -2.94 -19.98
N PRO A 167 4.67 -3.45 -19.18
CA PRO A 167 4.46 -3.74 -17.76
C PRO A 167 4.05 -2.50 -16.93
N GLU A 168 4.40 -1.29 -17.38
CA GLU A 168 4.07 -0.03 -16.70
C GLU A 168 2.56 0.24 -16.66
N ASP A 169 1.82 -0.14 -17.71
CA ASP A 169 0.38 0.07 -17.78
C ASP A 169 -0.37 -0.76 -16.73
N SER A 170 0.15 -1.95 -16.44
CA SER A 170 -0.43 -2.83 -15.43
C SER A 170 -0.26 -2.28 -14.01
N ALA A 171 0.87 -1.61 -13.74
CA ALA A 171 1.19 -1.07 -12.42
C ALA A 171 0.33 0.15 -12.09
N LEU A 172 0.22 1.10 -13.03
CA LEU A 172 -0.60 2.30 -12.86
C LEU A 172 -2.08 1.94 -12.71
N ARG A 173 -2.60 1.00 -13.53
CA ARG A 173 -3.98 0.53 -13.41
C ARG A 173 -4.27 -0.08 -12.04
N ARG A 174 -3.31 -0.82 -11.47
CA ARG A 174 -3.42 -1.40 -10.13
C ARG A 174 -3.40 -0.33 -9.05
N GLU A 175 -2.56 0.69 -9.20
CA GLU A 175 -2.49 1.84 -8.29
C GLU A 175 -3.80 2.64 -8.28
N VAL A 176 -4.33 2.97 -9.47
CA VAL A 176 -5.63 3.67 -9.61
C VAL A 176 -6.74 2.84 -8.98
N ARG A 177 -6.81 1.53 -9.26
CA ARG A 177 -7.82 0.65 -8.68
C ARG A 177 -7.77 0.65 -7.15
N GLY A 178 -6.59 0.43 -6.56
CA GLY A 178 -6.44 0.42 -5.11
C GLY A 178 -6.73 1.78 -4.46
N ALA A 179 -6.51 2.89 -5.18
CA ALA A 179 -6.87 4.22 -4.71
C ALA A 179 -8.39 4.46 -4.75
N LEU A 180 -9.08 3.95 -5.78
CA LEU A 180 -10.55 3.98 -5.86
C LEU A 180 -11.19 3.09 -4.79
N GLU A 181 -10.66 1.90 -4.52
CA GLU A 181 -11.15 1.03 -3.44
C GLU A 181 -11.08 1.74 -2.07
N LEU A 182 -9.97 2.44 -1.78
CA LEU A 182 -9.84 3.26 -0.58
C LEU A 182 -10.87 4.39 -0.53
N LEU A 183 -11.08 5.08 -1.65
CA LEU A 183 -12.05 6.17 -1.76
C LEU A 183 -13.47 5.66 -1.51
N THR A 184 -13.91 4.61 -2.23
CA THR A 184 -15.25 4.03 -2.06
C THR A 184 -15.49 3.57 -0.63
N SER A 185 -14.52 2.87 -0.03
CA SER A 185 -14.63 2.43 1.37
C SER A 185 -14.71 3.61 2.34
N ALA A 186 -13.97 4.70 2.10
CA ALA A 186 -14.04 5.90 2.90
C ALA A 186 -15.41 6.59 2.78
N LEU A 187 -15.96 6.72 1.57
CA LEU A 187 -17.28 7.30 1.35
C LEU A 187 -18.39 6.50 2.03
N GLU A 188 -18.35 5.17 1.94
CA GLU A 188 -19.28 4.30 2.65
C GLU A 188 -19.20 4.46 4.17
N ALA A 189 -17.99 4.65 4.72
CA ALA A 189 -17.82 4.91 6.14
C ALA A 189 -18.36 6.30 6.52
N LEU A 190 -18.09 7.33 5.73
CA LEU A 190 -18.59 8.70 5.97
C LEU A 190 -20.12 8.80 5.89
N ARG A 191 -20.76 8.02 5.02
CA ARG A 191 -22.23 7.89 4.97
C ARG A 191 -22.83 7.43 6.29
N ARG A 192 -22.14 6.57 7.05
CA ARG A 192 -22.62 6.09 8.37
C ARG A 192 -22.62 7.17 9.45
N PHE A 193 -21.85 8.23 9.24
CA PHE A 193 -21.83 9.42 10.09
C PHE A 193 -22.71 10.53 9.51
N ASP A 194 -23.59 10.21 8.56
CA ASP A 194 -24.44 11.15 7.84
C ASP A 194 -23.65 12.36 7.33
N TRP A 195 -22.41 12.15 6.87
CA TRP A 195 -21.55 13.22 6.37
C TRP A 195 -21.30 14.37 7.36
N ALA A 196 -21.34 14.10 8.67
CA ALA A 196 -21.05 15.05 9.72
C ALA A 196 -19.93 14.50 10.62
N PHE A 197 -19.07 15.39 11.13
CA PHE A 197 -18.08 14.96 12.12
C PHE A 197 -18.77 14.80 13.49
N PRO A 198 -18.59 13.68 14.21
CA PRO A 198 -19.30 13.47 15.47
C PRO A 198 -19.01 14.58 16.49
N PRO A 199 -20.05 15.10 17.20
CA PRO A 199 -19.89 16.17 18.17
C PRO A 199 -19.03 15.72 19.35
N GLU A 200 -18.57 16.68 20.16
CA GLU A 200 -17.63 16.39 21.25
C GLU A 200 -18.20 15.52 22.37
N SER A 201 -19.53 15.47 22.49
CA SER A 201 -20.26 14.61 23.41
C SER A 201 -20.34 13.14 22.97
N SER A 202 -19.96 12.81 21.74
CA SER A 202 -20.02 11.44 21.21
C SER A 202 -18.96 10.54 21.86
N GLN A 203 -19.16 9.23 21.79
CA GLN A 203 -18.17 8.27 22.24
C GLN A 203 -16.87 8.43 21.45
N ASN A 204 -15.72 8.25 22.11
CA ASN A 204 -14.40 8.38 21.46
C ASN A 204 -14.28 7.46 20.23
N THR A 205 -14.90 6.29 20.27
CA THR A 205 -14.93 5.31 19.19
C THR A 205 -15.54 5.84 17.89
N ASP A 206 -16.59 6.66 17.96
CA ASP A 206 -17.23 7.22 16.77
C ASP A 206 -16.34 8.26 16.10
N ARG A 207 -15.66 9.07 16.92
CA ARG A 207 -14.71 10.08 16.45
C ARG A 207 -13.50 9.43 15.81
N ASP A 208 -12.95 8.39 16.41
CA ASP A 208 -11.83 7.62 15.85
C ASP A 208 -12.23 6.98 14.51
N GLY A 209 -13.44 6.39 14.44
CA GLY A 209 -13.99 5.85 13.20
C GLY A 209 -14.13 6.90 12.09
N ALA A 210 -14.63 8.10 12.42
CA ALA A 210 -14.73 9.21 11.47
C ALA A 210 -13.35 9.72 11.01
N VAL A 211 -12.38 9.80 11.91
CA VAL A 211 -10.99 10.18 11.58
C VAL A 211 -10.33 9.12 10.68
N ASP A 212 -10.56 7.84 10.93
CA ASP A 212 -10.02 6.77 10.09
C ASP A 212 -10.66 6.76 8.70
N ALA A 213 -11.96 7.03 8.60
CA ALA A 213 -12.64 7.26 7.32
C ALA A 213 -12.01 8.44 6.55
N PHE A 214 -11.77 9.57 7.24
CA PHE A 214 -11.08 10.72 6.65
C PHE A 214 -9.66 10.38 6.17
N ARG A 215 -8.87 9.62 6.96
CA ARG A 215 -7.52 9.22 6.58
C ARG A 215 -7.51 8.36 5.32
N ASN A 216 -8.48 7.46 5.18
CA ASN A 216 -8.65 6.64 3.97
C ASN A 216 -9.04 7.50 2.76
N LEU A 217 -9.96 8.46 2.95
CA LEU A 217 -10.33 9.44 1.92
C LEU A 217 -9.09 10.22 1.45
N PHE A 218 -8.34 10.81 2.38
CA PHE A 218 -7.11 11.56 2.12
C PHE A 218 -6.08 10.72 1.36
N LEU A 219 -5.86 9.47 1.78
CA LEU A 219 -4.91 8.56 1.14
C LEU A 219 -5.35 8.18 -0.28
N GLY A 220 -6.62 7.86 -0.48
CA GLY A 220 -7.20 7.55 -1.79
C GLY A 220 -7.01 8.70 -2.78
N ILE A 221 -7.44 9.91 -2.41
CA ILE A 221 -7.33 11.11 -3.25
C ILE A 221 -5.87 11.47 -3.52
N SER A 222 -4.99 11.36 -2.52
CA SER A 222 -3.57 11.63 -2.71
C SER A 222 -2.93 10.66 -3.72
N ARG A 223 -3.29 9.37 -3.68
CA ARG A 223 -2.83 8.39 -4.66
C ARG A 223 -3.39 8.65 -6.06
N LEU A 224 -4.67 9.03 -6.17
CA LEU A 224 -5.27 9.41 -7.45
C LEU A 224 -4.58 10.63 -8.07
N SER A 225 -4.28 11.65 -7.25
CA SER A 225 -3.55 12.85 -7.72
C SER A 225 -2.15 12.48 -8.23
N VAL A 226 -1.41 11.63 -7.50
CA VAL A 226 -0.09 11.13 -7.97
C VAL A 226 -0.21 10.32 -9.26
N ALA A 227 -1.21 9.43 -9.35
CA ALA A 227 -1.47 8.64 -10.55
C ALA A 227 -1.83 9.52 -11.76
N ALA A 228 -2.66 10.55 -11.56
CA ALA A 228 -3.04 11.51 -12.60
C ALA A 228 -1.83 12.32 -13.09
N ARG A 229 -0.91 12.71 -12.19
CA ARG A 229 0.35 13.36 -12.58
C ARG A 229 1.28 12.42 -13.34
N ARG A 230 1.40 11.15 -12.90
CA ARG A 230 2.19 10.12 -13.61
C ARG A 230 1.65 9.77 -14.99
N ALA A 231 0.34 9.86 -15.18
CA ALA A 231 -0.26 9.72 -16.50
C ALA A 231 0.21 10.82 -17.49
N GLY A 232 0.78 11.92 -17.00
CA GLY A 232 1.41 12.95 -17.84
C GLY A 232 0.41 13.60 -18.79
N THR A 233 0.66 13.48 -20.10
CA THR A 233 -0.20 13.99 -21.17
C THR A 233 -1.21 12.96 -21.70
N ASP A 234 -1.23 11.74 -21.15
CA ASP A 234 -2.18 10.70 -21.57
C ASP A 234 -3.60 11.06 -21.11
N ARG A 235 -4.37 11.63 -22.05
CA ARG A 235 -5.76 12.04 -21.84
C ARG A 235 -6.67 10.87 -21.53
N ALA A 236 -6.42 9.67 -22.08
CA ALA A 236 -7.26 8.51 -21.84
C ALA A 236 -7.16 8.05 -20.38
N ARG A 237 -5.95 8.03 -19.82
CA ARG A 237 -5.72 7.67 -18.41
C ARG A 237 -6.29 8.72 -17.45
N LYS A 238 -6.08 10.01 -17.73
CA LYS A 238 -6.69 11.08 -16.93
C LYS A 238 -8.21 11.02 -16.99
N GLY A 239 -8.77 10.76 -18.17
CA GLY A 239 -10.21 10.55 -18.36
C GLY A 239 -10.76 9.38 -17.55
N GLN A 240 -10.02 8.27 -17.42
CA GLN A 240 -10.44 7.15 -16.56
C GLN A 240 -10.52 7.53 -15.09
N ILE A 241 -9.56 8.31 -14.58
CA ILE A 241 -9.58 8.79 -13.19
C ILE A 241 -10.75 9.75 -12.98
N ALA A 242 -10.95 10.70 -13.89
CA ALA A 242 -12.07 11.64 -13.83
C ALA A 242 -13.42 10.91 -13.87
N LEU A 243 -13.63 10.00 -14.83
CA LEU A 243 -14.86 9.20 -14.94
C LEU A 243 -15.15 8.39 -13.67
N ALA A 244 -14.11 7.83 -13.03
CA ALA A 244 -14.27 7.10 -11.78
C ALA A 244 -14.64 8.00 -10.60
N LEU A 245 -14.14 9.23 -10.56
CA LEU A 245 -14.54 10.23 -9.56
C LEU A 245 -15.97 10.73 -9.82
N GLU A 246 -16.37 10.91 -11.07
CA GLU A 246 -17.73 11.34 -11.43
C GLU A 246 -18.81 10.33 -11.02
N ALA A 247 -18.46 9.04 -10.90
CA ALA A 247 -19.35 8.02 -10.34
C ALA A 247 -19.73 8.28 -8.86
N HIS A 248 -19.02 9.18 -8.18
CA HIS A 248 -19.24 9.58 -6.78
C HIS A 248 -19.75 11.03 -6.66
N SER A 249 -20.13 11.67 -7.76
CA SER A 249 -20.58 13.07 -7.79
C SER A 249 -21.73 13.38 -6.80
N ALA A 250 -22.65 12.43 -6.61
CA ALA A 250 -23.75 12.57 -5.66
C ALA A 250 -23.32 12.66 -4.18
N ASP A 251 -22.12 12.18 -3.84
CA ASP A 251 -21.59 12.17 -2.47
C ASP A 251 -20.82 13.45 -2.12
N TRP A 252 -20.39 14.23 -3.12
CA TRP A 252 -19.53 15.40 -2.94
C TRP A 252 -20.07 16.48 -1.99
N PRO A 253 -21.38 16.83 -2.00
CA PRO A 253 -21.93 17.76 -1.02
C PRO A 253 -21.75 17.26 0.42
N GLY A 254 -21.95 15.97 0.64
CA GLY A 254 -21.74 15.34 1.95
C GLY A 254 -20.26 15.37 2.35
N VAL A 255 -19.36 14.99 1.44
CA VAL A 255 -17.91 15.06 1.71
C VAL A 255 -17.48 16.47 2.10
N LEU A 256 -17.95 17.50 1.37
CA LEU A 256 -17.59 18.89 1.66
C LEU A 256 -18.08 19.33 3.05
N ARG A 257 -19.32 18.97 3.42
CA ARG A 257 -19.87 19.22 4.77
C ARG A 257 -19.03 18.57 5.86
N PHE A 258 -18.71 17.29 5.69
CA PHE A 258 -17.88 16.55 6.64
C PHE A 258 -16.50 17.20 6.82
N LEU A 259 -15.86 17.61 5.71
CA LEU A 259 -14.55 18.27 5.74
C LEU A 259 -14.60 19.62 6.47
N ALA A 260 -15.66 20.41 6.27
CA ALA A 260 -15.87 21.68 6.97
C ALA A 260 -16.05 21.47 8.49
N ASP A 261 -16.84 20.46 8.89
CA ASP A 261 -17.02 20.11 10.30
C ASP A 261 -15.73 19.59 10.95
N LEU A 262 -15.01 18.71 10.26
CA LEU A 262 -13.71 18.21 10.72
C LEU A 262 -12.72 19.37 10.89
N HIS A 263 -12.66 20.30 9.95
CA HIS A 263 -11.83 21.49 10.04
C HIS A 263 -12.17 22.35 11.27
N ARG A 264 -13.46 22.54 11.55
CA ARG A 264 -13.95 23.30 12.70
C ARG A 264 -13.59 22.64 14.03
N HIS A 265 -13.76 21.32 14.15
CA HIS A 265 -13.59 20.59 15.41
C HIS A 265 -12.17 20.07 15.67
N ARG A 266 -11.36 19.89 14.62
CA ARG A 266 -10.02 19.29 14.71
C ARG A 266 -9.02 20.04 13.83
N ARG A 267 -8.61 21.22 14.28
CA ARG A 267 -7.63 22.08 13.58
C ARG A 267 -6.31 21.38 13.21
N VAL A 268 -5.92 20.32 13.91
CA VAL A 268 -4.75 19.50 13.57
C VAL A 268 -4.82 18.88 12.17
N PHE A 269 -6.02 18.70 11.61
CA PHE A 269 -6.23 18.17 10.26
C PHE A 269 -6.39 19.25 9.18
N SER A 270 -6.28 20.54 9.51
CA SER A 270 -6.61 21.61 8.58
C SER A 270 -5.84 21.54 7.26
N SER A 271 -4.53 21.36 7.33
CA SER A 271 -3.66 21.19 6.16
C SER A 271 -4.07 20.00 5.29
N GLN A 272 -4.45 18.88 5.92
CA GLN A 272 -4.91 17.69 5.19
C GLN A 272 -6.26 17.92 4.51
N VAL A 273 -7.18 18.61 5.19
CA VAL A 273 -8.48 19.00 4.64
C VAL A 273 -8.29 19.91 3.43
N SER A 274 -7.50 20.99 3.54
CA SER A 274 -7.21 21.89 2.41
C SER A 274 -6.54 21.15 1.25
N SER A 275 -5.65 20.20 1.53
CA SER A 275 -5.02 19.36 0.49
C SER A 275 -6.03 18.46 -0.24
N VAL A 276 -7.01 17.91 0.49
CA VAL A 276 -8.08 17.09 -0.10
C VAL A 276 -8.97 17.92 -1.02
N VAL A 277 -9.40 19.10 -0.54
CA VAL A 277 -10.22 20.03 -1.33
C VAL A 277 -9.50 20.40 -2.61
N ALA A 278 -8.25 20.89 -2.51
CA ALA A 278 -7.46 21.30 -3.68
C ALA A 278 -7.29 20.16 -4.70
N LYS A 279 -7.00 18.93 -4.25
CA LYS A 279 -6.84 17.77 -5.14
C LYS A 279 -8.16 17.31 -5.75
N LEU A 280 -9.28 17.37 -5.02
CA LEU A 280 -10.58 17.02 -5.57
C LEU A 280 -11.02 18.02 -6.63
N THR A 281 -10.84 19.32 -6.38
CA THR A 281 -11.06 20.38 -7.38
C THR A 281 -10.19 20.16 -8.62
N GLU A 282 -8.91 19.76 -8.46
CA GLU A 282 -8.02 19.44 -9.60
C GLU A 282 -8.52 18.24 -10.43
N LEU A 283 -9.14 17.24 -9.78
CA LEU A 283 -9.41 15.93 -10.39
C LEU A 283 -10.88 15.71 -10.81
N SER A 284 -11.84 16.42 -10.22
CA SER A 284 -13.28 16.24 -10.45
C SER A 284 -13.99 17.58 -10.64
N PRO A 285 -14.45 17.88 -11.86
CA PRO A 285 -15.29 19.06 -12.14
C PRO A 285 -16.59 19.09 -11.32
N ALA A 286 -17.20 17.93 -11.03
CA ALA A 286 -18.39 17.91 -10.19
C ALA A 286 -18.12 18.41 -8.76
N PHE A 287 -16.94 18.10 -8.20
CA PHE A 287 -16.57 18.61 -6.89
C PHE A 287 -16.31 20.12 -6.91
N GLU A 288 -15.72 20.64 -7.98
CA GLU A 288 -15.52 22.09 -8.19
C GLU A 288 -16.87 22.83 -8.18
N HIS A 289 -17.87 22.35 -8.91
CA HIS A 289 -19.21 22.95 -8.89
C HIS A 289 -19.85 22.94 -7.50
N VAL A 290 -19.75 21.83 -6.77
CA VAL A 290 -20.26 21.75 -5.39
C VAL A 290 -19.55 22.74 -4.47
N LEU A 291 -18.24 22.95 -4.66
CA LEU A 291 -17.47 23.91 -3.89
C LEU A 291 -17.89 25.36 -4.19
N GLU A 292 -18.25 25.69 -5.43
CA GLU A 292 -18.74 27.02 -5.81
C GLU A 292 -20.13 27.34 -5.24
N GLU A 293 -21.01 26.34 -5.14
CA GLU A 293 -22.38 26.52 -4.65
C GLU A 293 -22.49 26.50 -3.11
N ALA A 294 -21.52 25.92 -2.41
CA ALA A 294 -21.60 25.67 -0.98
C ALA A 294 -21.10 26.86 -0.14
N PRO A 295 -21.90 27.39 0.82
CA PRO A 295 -21.45 28.43 1.75
C PRO A 295 -20.32 27.96 2.66
N GLU A 296 -20.19 26.66 2.90
CA GLU A 296 -19.11 26.07 3.70
C GLU A 296 -17.72 26.25 3.07
N ALA A 297 -17.65 26.54 1.77
CA ALA A 297 -16.39 26.79 1.06
C ALA A 297 -15.62 27.97 1.67
N GLU A 298 -16.32 28.99 2.19
CA GLU A 298 -15.70 30.14 2.86
C GLU A 298 -14.90 29.72 4.11
N LEU A 299 -15.36 28.67 4.81
CA LEU A 299 -14.72 28.17 6.04
C LEU A 299 -13.42 27.41 5.77
N LEU A 300 -13.28 26.84 4.57
CA LEU A 300 -12.07 26.12 4.14
C LEU A 300 -11.01 27.07 3.57
N GLY A 301 -11.41 28.32 3.27
CA GLY A 301 -10.58 29.49 3.04
C GLY A 301 -9.76 29.48 1.73
N PRO A 302 -9.29 30.65 1.26
CA PRO A 302 -8.43 30.77 0.08
C PRO A 302 -7.03 30.15 0.27
N SER A 303 -6.71 29.66 1.47
CA SER A 303 -5.43 29.00 1.80
C SER A 303 -5.19 27.75 0.95
N ALA A 304 -6.23 27.08 0.45
CA ALA A 304 -6.10 25.94 -0.44
C ALA A 304 -5.44 26.29 -1.79
N ALA A 305 -5.68 27.49 -2.33
CA ALA A 305 -5.07 27.95 -3.58
C ALA A 305 -3.58 28.32 -3.39
N ALA A 306 -3.20 28.84 -2.22
CA ALA A 306 -1.81 29.18 -1.90
C ALA A 306 -0.96 27.94 -1.57
N ALA A 307 -1.56 26.90 -0.96
CA ALA A 307 -0.86 25.68 -0.57
C ALA A 307 -0.48 24.76 -1.75
N ALA A 308 -1.15 24.88 -2.91
CA ALA A 308 -0.85 24.09 -4.11
C ALA A 308 0.57 24.35 -4.67
N GLY A 309 1.22 25.46 -4.29
CA GLY A 309 2.59 25.80 -4.69
C GLY A 309 3.69 25.35 -3.72
N ALA A 310 3.36 24.90 -2.51
CA ALA A 310 4.34 24.41 -1.54
C ALA A 310 4.62 22.93 -1.83
N GLY A 311 5.86 22.62 -2.23
CA GLY A 311 6.29 21.26 -2.58
C GLY A 311 5.97 20.22 -1.51
N PRO A 312 5.85 18.93 -1.89
CA PRO A 312 5.40 17.86 -0.99
C PRO A 312 6.39 17.67 0.15
N GLU A 313 6.11 18.25 1.31
CA GLU A 313 6.76 17.91 2.56
C GLU A 313 6.37 16.46 2.92
N PRO A 314 7.32 15.57 3.23
CA PRO A 314 7.03 14.16 3.46
C PRO A 314 6.19 13.99 4.74
N ALA A 315 4.88 13.82 4.54
CA ALA A 315 3.85 13.57 5.57
C ALA A 315 4.07 12.32 6.45
N ALA A 316 5.15 11.55 6.23
CA ALA A 316 5.53 10.42 7.06
C ALA A 316 6.09 10.82 8.45
N ALA A 317 6.54 12.07 8.64
CA ALA A 317 7.11 12.53 9.91
C ALA A 317 6.08 13.09 10.91
N ALA A 318 4.91 13.53 10.44
CA ALA A 318 3.91 14.17 11.30
C ALA A 318 3.02 13.18 12.06
N ALA A 319 2.76 11.99 11.51
CA ALA A 319 1.91 10.98 12.16
C ALA A 319 2.58 10.31 13.36
N SER A 320 3.92 10.32 13.45
CA SER A 320 4.66 9.72 14.59
C SER A 320 4.85 10.68 15.77
N ARG A 321 4.57 11.98 15.64
CA ARG A 321 4.75 12.97 16.72
C ARG A 321 3.51 13.23 17.58
N ALA A 322 2.35 12.68 17.21
CA ALA A 322 1.11 12.87 17.96
C ALA A 322 0.90 11.88 19.12
N THR A 323 1.78 10.87 19.28
CA THR A 323 1.64 9.81 20.30
C THR A 323 2.61 9.97 21.48
N GLU A 324 3.43 11.02 21.51
CA GLU A 324 4.47 11.23 22.53
C GLU A 324 4.29 12.57 23.27
N ALA A 325 3.11 12.76 23.86
CA ALA A 325 2.87 13.78 24.88
C ALA A 325 2.28 13.07 26.11
N SER A 326 3.13 12.29 26.76
CA SER A 326 2.86 11.79 28.11
C SER A 326 2.87 12.98 29.07
N PRO A 327 1.81 13.23 29.85
CA PRO A 327 1.83 14.30 30.85
C PRO A 327 2.91 14.00 31.91
N PRO A 328 3.62 15.02 32.42
CA PRO A 328 4.59 14.83 33.48
C PRO A 328 3.89 14.22 34.70
N ALA A 329 4.45 13.10 35.18
CA ALA A 329 4.02 12.42 36.39
C ALA A 329 3.95 13.42 37.55
N ALA A 330 2.73 13.69 38.02
CA ALA A 330 2.51 14.44 39.24
C ALA A 330 3.19 13.69 40.40
N ALA A 331 4.18 14.33 41.01
CA ALA A 331 4.83 13.86 42.22
C ALA A 331 3.77 13.61 43.31
N LEU A 332 3.66 12.36 43.77
CA LEU A 332 2.88 12.02 44.94
C LEU A 332 3.58 12.56 46.20
N PRO A 333 2.85 13.18 47.14
CA PRO A 333 3.42 13.66 48.38
C PRO A 333 3.83 12.50 49.31
N GLU A 334 5.07 12.59 49.77
CA GLU A 334 5.77 11.68 50.67
C GLU A 334 5.19 11.77 52.11
N ARG A 335 4.03 11.14 52.35
CA ARG A 335 3.47 10.98 53.70
C ARG A 335 2.82 9.62 53.88
N ALA A 336 3.62 8.59 54.17
CA ALA A 336 3.23 7.41 54.97
C ALA A 336 4.42 6.44 55.09
N ARG A 337 5.46 6.83 55.84
CA ARG A 337 6.46 5.89 56.39
C ARG A 337 6.74 6.26 57.85
N ALA A 338 5.72 6.12 58.67
CA ALA A 338 5.85 5.90 60.10
C ALA A 338 4.75 4.90 60.47
N GLU A 339 5.05 4.01 61.41
CA GLU A 339 4.19 2.94 61.93
C GLU A 339 4.20 1.62 61.14
N ARG A 340 5.32 0.89 61.30
CA ARG A 340 5.26 -0.56 61.59
C ARG A 340 6.53 -0.99 62.31
N ALA A 341 6.54 -0.71 63.60
CA ALA A 341 7.46 -1.30 64.58
C ALA A 341 6.63 -1.72 65.80
N VAL A 342 5.84 -2.79 65.66
CA VAL A 342 5.41 -3.67 66.75
C VAL A 342 5.11 -5.04 66.13
N PHE A 343 6.07 -5.95 66.25
CA PHE A 343 5.95 -7.35 66.69
C PHE A 343 7.27 -8.07 66.43
#